data_AF-A0A4Y9QF54-F1
#
_entry.id   AF-A0A4Y9QF54-F1
#
_cell.length_a   1.000
_cell.length_b   1.000
_cell.length_c   1.000
_cell.angle_alpha   90.00
_cell.angle_beta   90.00
_cell.angle_gamma   90.00
#
_symmetry.space_group_name_H-M   'P 1'
#
loop_
_entity.id
_entity.type
_entity.pdbx_description
1 polymer ?
#
loop_
_entity_poly.entity_id
_entity_poly.type
_entity_poly.pdbx_seq_one_letter_code
_entity_poly.pdbx_strand_id
1 'polypeptide(L)'
;MAPRASCPGGDHRPPSTGGSCACGMVTRIKSSKPVRTVIKPIVPPDVRDALARCLYDGPGDPLAPDATDPRPDDMRMSGILRRRADRMIAALAAAGLMVTADGELSRAA
;
A
#
# COMPACT_ATOMS: atom_id res chain seq x y z
N MET A 1 51.33 7.50 -14.99
CA MET A 1 50.58 8.38 -15.92
C MET A 1 49.56 9.14 -15.06
N ALA A 2 49.79 10.43 -14.82
CA ALA A 2 48.97 11.24 -13.92
C ALA A 2 47.57 11.48 -14.52
N PRO A 3 46.48 11.46 -13.73
CA PRO A 3 45.14 11.62 -14.26
C PRO A 3 44.93 13.07 -14.71
N ARG A 4 44.41 13.23 -15.92
CA ARG A 4 44.11 14.51 -16.58
C ARG A 4 43.15 15.31 -15.69
N ALA A 5 43.57 16.48 -15.21
CA ALA A 5 42.71 17.38 -14.46
C ALA A 5 41.60 17.91 -15.39
N SER A 6 40.43 17.32 -15.22
CA SER A 6 39.25 17.40 -16.07
C SER A 6 38.33 18.55 -15.69
N CYS A 7 37.68 19.15 -16.71
CA CYS A 7 36.54 20.08 -16.62
C CYS A 7 36.99 21.52 -16.31
N PRO A 8 36.89 22.54 -17.20
CA PRO A 8 35.95 22.83 -18.30
C PRO A 8 36.58 22.71 -19.72
N GLY A 9 37.76 22.10 -19.84
CA GLY A 9 38.54 21.91 -21.08
C GLY A 9 38.55 20.48 -21.64
N GLY A 10 37.41 19.78 -21.72
CA GLY A 10 37.30 18.43 -22.28
C GLY A 10 36.33 17.49 -21.55
N ASP A 11 36.44 16.18 -21.82
CA ASP A 11 35.45 15.12 -21.55
C ASP A 11 34.82 15.16 -20.13
N HIS A 12 33.50 15.36 -20.08
CA HIS A 12 32.74 15.70 -18.87
C HIS A 12 32.12 14.46 -18.22
N ARG A 13 32.94 13.68 -17.50
CA ARG A 13 32.40 12.62 -16.63
C ARG A 13 32.33 13.10 -15.18
N PRO A 14 31.17 12.96 -14.51
CA PRO A 14 31.08 13.27 -13.09
C PRO A 14 31.86 12.24 -12.25
N PRO A 15 32.36 12.60 -11.05
CA PRO A 15 33.14 11.73 -10.20
C PRO A 15 32.42 10.40 -9.92
N SER A 16 33.17 9.29 -9.92
CA SER A 16 32.61 7.96 -9.63
C SER A 16 32.01 7.87 -8.23
N THR A 17 32.56 8.64 -7.30
CA THR A 17 32.17 8.77 -5.90
C THR A 17 30.99 9.71 -5.66
N GLY A 18 30.35 10.23 -6.70
CA GLY A 18 29.25 11.22 -6.60
C GLY A 18 29.75 12.66 -6.38
N GLY A 19 28.87 13.62 -6.65
CA GLY A 19 29.19 15.06 -6.58
C GLY A 19 29.25 15.72 -7.96
N SER A 20 29.62 17.00 -7.96
CA SER A 20 29.62 17.86 -9.15
C SER A 20 30.98 17.87 -9.85
N CYS A 21 30.98 18.00 -11.19
CA CYS A 21 32.17 18.30 -11.98
C CYS A 21 32.71 19.68 -11.59
N ALA A 22 34.01 19.90 -11.78
CA ALA A 22 34.63 21.18 -11.46
C ALA A 22 34.07 22.37 -12.27
N CYS A 23 33.51 22.15 -13.47
CA CYS A 23 32.84 23.20 -14.25
C CYS A 23 31.42 23.54 -13.77
N GLY A 24 30.89 22.80 -12.77
CA GLY A 24 29.53 23.01 -12.24
C GLY A 24 28.39 22.50 -13.13
N MET A 25 28.64 22.05 -14.37
CA MET A 25 27.56 21.67 -15.30
C MET A 25 27.00 20.24 -15.11
N VAL A 26 27.75 19.33 -14.49
CA VAL A 26 27.34 17.91 -14.36
C VAL A 26 27.46 17.45 -12.93
N THR A 27 26.38 16.95 -12.35
CA THR A 27 26.35 16.41 -10.97
C THR A 27 25.88 14.97 -10.98
N ARG A 28 26.71 14.06 -10.44
CA ARG A 28 26.28 12.68 -10.17
C ARG A 28 25.66 12.62 -8.79
N ILE A 29 24.35 12.48 -8.75
CA ILE A 29 23.60 12.15 -7.54
C ILE A 29 23.78 10.65 -7.28
N LYS A 30 24.24 10.28 -6.09
CA LYS A 30 24.18 8.87 -5.67
C LYS A 30 22.72 8.52 -5.46
N SER A 31 22.13 7.81 -6.42
CA SER A 31 20.91 7.07 -6.16
C SER A 31 21.30 5.85 -5.32
N SER A 32 21.03 5.90 -4.02
CA SER A 32 20.94 4.66 -3.26
C SER A 32 19.76 3.89 -3.83
N LYS A 33 20.01 2.67 -4.33
CA LYS A 33 18.92 1.73 -4.59
C LYS A 33 18.15 1.63 -3.26
N PRO A 34 16.83 1.85 -3.25
CA PRO A 34 16.06 1.63 -2.04
C PRO A 34 16.39 0.20 -1.59
N VAL A 35 16.87 0.07 -0.36
CA VAL A 35 17.04 -1.24 0.26
C VAL A 35 15.71 -1.93 0.06
N ARG A 36 15.72 -3.05 -0.66
CA ARG A 36 14.54 -3.85 -0.92
C ARG A 36 14.16 -4.45 0.42
N THR A 37 13.50 -3.67 1.26
CA THR A 37 12.80 -4.16 2.44
C THR A 37 11.87 -5.22 1.89
N VAL A 38 12.07 -6.46 2.34
CA VAL A 38 11.09 -7.50 2.10
C VAL A 38 9.78 -6.91 2.61
N ILE A 39 8.89 -6.52 1.70
CA ILE A 39 7.56 -6.06 2.06
C ILE A 39 6.86 -7.31 2.56
N LYS A 40 7.09 -7.64 3.83
CA LYS A 40 6.31 -8.65 4.51
C LYS A 40 4.88 -8.12 4.45
N PRO A 41 3.91 -8.89 3.94
CA PRO A 41 2.53 -8.43 3.89
C PRO A 41 2.15 -7.96 5.29
N ILE A 42 1.72 -6.70 5.40
CA ILE A 42 1.27 -6.07 6.66
C ILE A 42 0.20 -6.94 7.34
N VAL A 43 -0.55 -7.68 6.51
CA VAL A 43 -1.65 -8.56 6.92
C VAL A 43 -1.31 -10.01 6.59
N PRO A 44 -1.36 -10.93 7.58
CA PRO A 44 -1.26 -12.38 7.35
C PRO A 44 -2.27 -12.88 6.30
N PRO A 45 -1.95 -13.91 5.50
CA PRO A 45 -2.85 -14.45 4.48
C PRO A 45 -4.24 -14.79 5.03
N ASP A 46 -4.32 -15.42 6.20
CA ASP A 46 -5.58 -15.85 6.80
C ASP A 46 -6.52 -14.67 7.12
N VAL A 47 -5.95 -13.55 7.57
CA VAL A 47 -6.71 -12.31 7.84
C VAL A 47 -7.17 -11.68 6.52
N ARG A 48 -6.33 -11.71 5.48
CA ARG A 48 -6.73 -11.27 4.13
C ARG A 48 -7.88 -12.11 3.59
N ASP A 49 -7.85 -13.42 3.77
CA ASP A 49 -8.89 -14.34 3.30
C ASP A 49 -10.19 -14.16 4.09
N ALA A 50 -10.11 -13.93 5.41
CA ALA A 50 -11.29 -13.60 6.21
C ALA A 50 -11.94 -12.28 5.75
N LEU A 51 -11.14 -11.25 5.47
CA LEU A 51 -11.62 -9.99 4.91
C LEU A 51 -12.24 -10.17 3.53
N ALA A 52 -11.59 -10.94 2.64
CA ALA A 52 -12.11 -11.24 1.31
C ALA A 52 -13.48 -11.93 1.37
N ARG A 53 -13.68 -12.86 2.32
CA ARG A 53 -14.99 -13.50 2.54
C ARG A 53 -16.06 -12.53 3.02
N CYS A 54 -15.71 -11.53 3.84
CA CYS A 54 -16.66 -10.52 4.30
C CYS A 54 -17.14 -9.59 3.17
N LEU A 55 -16.30 -9.42 2.15
CA LEU A 55 -16.53 -8.55 0.99
C LEU A 55 -17.14 -9.28 -0.21
N TYR A 56 -17.14 -10.61 -0.20
CA TYR A 56 -17.55 -11.41 -1.34
C TYR A 56 -19.07 -11.52 -1.46
N ASP A 57 -19.62 -10.89 -2.50
CA ASP A 57 -21.05 -10.90 -2.85
C ASP A 57 -21.40 -12.07 -3.77
N GLY A 58 -21.08 -13.28 -3.33
CA GLY A 58 -21.28 -14.48 -4.12
C GLY A 58 -22.73 -14.93 -4.25
N PRO A 59 -22.98 -15.96 -5.08
CA PRO A 59 -24.28 -16.62 -5.15
C PRO A 59 -24.76 -17.04 -3.75
N GLY A 60 -25.92 -16.55 -3.34
CA GLY A 60 -26.51 -16.84 -2.03
C GLY A 60 -26.07 -15.92 -0.89
N ASP A 61 -25.22 -14.91 -1.11
CA ASP A 61 -24.97 -13.89 -0.08
C ASP A 61 -26.23 -13.01 0.09
N PRO A 62 -26.83 -12.94 1.28
CA PRO A 62 -27.96 -12.04 1.55
C PRO A 62 -27.63 -10.54 1.39
N LEU A 63 -26.35 -10.16 1.33
CA LEU A 63 -25.88 -8.81 1.06
C LEU A 63 -25.43 -8.59 -0.39
N ALA A 64 -25.56 -9.61 -1.25
CA ALA A 64 -25.29 -9.44 -2.68
C ALA A 64 -26.29 -8.42 -3.26
N PRO A 65 -25.83 -7.45 -4.06
CA PRO A 65 -26.72 -6.62 -4.86
C PRO A 65 -27.57 -7.52 -5.75
N ASP A 66 -28.82 -7.13 -5.99
CA ASP A 66 -29.69 -7.85 -6.91
C ASP A 66 -29.06 -7.80 -8.31
N ALA A 67 -28.78 -8.97 -8.89
CA ALA A 67 -28.13 -9.08 -10.19
C ALA A 67 -28.95 -8.45 -11.32
N THR A 68 -30.26 -8.27 -11.10
CA THR A 68 -31.17 -7.61 -12.04
C THR A 68 -31.28 -6.09 -11.84
N ASP A 69 -30.71 -5.57 -10.74
CA ASP A 69 -30.65 -4.16 -10.41
C ASP A 69 -29.18 -3.66 -10.43
N PRO A 70 -28.68 -3.23 -11.59
CA PRO A 70 -27.29 -2.77 -11.72
C PRO A 70 -27.06 -1.39 -11.08
N ARG A 71 -28.10 -0.70 -10.61
CA ARG A 71 -28.01 0.65 -10.01
C ARG A 71 -28.93 0.76 -8.80
N PRO A 72 -28.59 0.08 -7.69
CA PRO A 72 -29.29 0.28 -6.43
C PRO A 72 -29.21 1.75 -6.02
N ASP A 73 -30.28 2.28 -5.43
CA ASP A 73 -30.27 3.63 -4.89
C ASP A 73 -29.25 3.78 -3.75
N ASP A 74 -28.80 5.02 -3.50
CA ASP A 74 -27.74 5.33 -2.53
C ASP A 74 -28.09 4.90 -1.10
N MET A 75 -29.38 4.95 -0.72
CA MET A 75 -29.82 4.52 0.62
C MET A 75 -29.72 2.99 0.77
N ARG A 76 -30.15 2.24 -0.25
CA ARG A 76 -30.04 0.79 -0.28
C ARG A 76 -28.57 0.35 -0.28
N MET A 77 -27.73 1.04 -1.06
CA MET A 77 -26.32 0.73 -1.15
C MET A 77 -25.58 1.02 0.17
N SER A 78 -25.85 2.17 0.79
CA SER A 78 -25.29 2.50 2.11
C SER A 78 -25.70 1.49 3.19
N GLY A 79 -26.95 1.01 3.16
CA GLY A 79 -27.42 -0.04 4.06
C GLY A 79 -26.69 -1.38 3.89
N ILE A 80 -26.41 -1.79 2.66
CA ILE A 80 -25.61 -2.99 2.35
C ILE A 80 -24.16 -2.82 2.84
N LEU A 81 -23.54 -1.68 2.56
CA LEU A 81 -22.16 -1.40 2.99
C LEU A 81 -22.03 -1.39 4.52
N ARG A 82 -23.01 -0.85 5.24
CA ARG A 82 -23.03 -0.85 6.70
C ARG A 82 -23.07 -2.26 7.27
N ARG A 83 -23.93 -3.13 6.73
CA ARG A 83 -23.98 -4.55 7.13
C ARG A 83 -22.69 -5.30 6.82
N ARG A 84 -21.99 -4.98 5.72
CA ARG A 84 -20.67 -5.55 5.43
C ARG A 84 -19.63 -5.10 6.46
N ALA A 85 -19.64 -3.82 6.84
CA ALA A 85 -18.77 -3.30 7.89
C ALA A 85 -19.03 -4.02 9.22
N ASP A 86 -20.29 -4.25 9.60
CA ASP A 86 -20.64 -4.99 10.81
C ASP A 86 -20.10 -6.44 10.78
N ARG A 87 -20.23 -7.13 9.62
CA ARG A 87 -19.63 -8.48 9.44
C ARG A 87 -18.11 -8.46 9.58
N MET A 88 -17.45 -7.45 9.02
CA MET A 88 -15.99 -7.30 9.13
C MET A 88 -15.56 -7.06 10.59
N ILE A 89 -16.25 -6.19 11.32
CA ILE A 89 -15.97 -5.91 12.74
C ILE A 89 -16.16 -7.17 13.58
N ALA A 90 -17.22 -7.94 13.33
CA ALA A 90 -17.45 -9.21 14.00
C ALA A 90 -16.35 -10.25 13.70
N ALA A 91 -15.89 -10.33 12.45
CA ALA A 91 -14.79 -11.22 12.06
C ALA A 91 -13.46 -10.83 12.72
N LEU A 92 -13.17 -9.53 12.82
CA LEU A 92 -12.00 -9.02 13.55
C LEU A 92 -12.09 -9.36 15.04
N ALA A 93 -13.26 -9.15 15.66
CA ALA A 93 -13.49 -9.50 17.06
C ALA A 93 -13.30 -11.00 17.31
N ALA A 94 -13.81 -11.86 16.43
CA ALA A 94 -13.61 -13.31 16.50
C ALA A 94 -12.13 -13.71 16.35
N ALA A 95 -11.33 -12.91 15.65
CA ALA A 95 -9.88 -13.07 15.54
C ALA A 95 -9.10 -12.47 16.74
N GLY A 96 -9.80 -11.98 17.77
CA GLY A 96 -9.18 -11.33 18.92
C GLY A 96 -8.63 -9.93 18.61
N LEU A 97 -9.22 -9.22 17.65
CA LEU A 97 -8.86 -7.85 17.27
C LEU A 97 -10.04 -6.91 17.54
N MET A 98 -9.78 -5.75 18.13
CA MET A 98 -10.79 -4.72 18.41
C MET A 98 -10.44 -3.42 17.70
N VAL A 99 -11.45 -2.75 17.15
CA VAL A 99 -11.35 -1.37 16.66
C VAL A 99 -11.72 -0.45 17.82
N THR A 100 -10.81 0.43 18.24
CA THR A 100 -11.06 1.41 19.32
C THR A 100 -11.92 2.56 18.82
N ALA A 101 -12.48 3.34 19.74
CA ALA A 101 -13.26 4.54 19.40
C ALA A 101 -12.44 5.56 18.58
N ASP A 102 -11.12 5.56 18.77
CA ASP A 102 -10.18 6.42 18.04
C ASP A 102 -9.79 5.85 16.66
N GLY A 103 -10.35 4.69 16.29
CA GLY A 103 -10.11 4.04 15.00
C GLY A 103 -8.86 3.17 14.96
N GLU A 104 -8.20 2.91 16.09
CA GLU A 104 -7.02 2.05 16.14
C GLU A 104 -7.42 0.57 16.20
N LEU A 105 -6.61 -0.30 15.58
CA LEU A 105 -6.76 -1.75 15.68
C LEU A 105 -5.81 -2.28 16.76
N SER A 106 -6.37 -2.89 17.81
CA SER A 106 -5.62 -3.48 18.91
C SER A 106 -5.98 -4.96 19.12
N ARG A 107 -5.14 -5.70 19.81
CA ARG A 107 -5.44 -7.10 20.19
C ARG A 107 -6.32 -7.08 21.44
N ALA A 108 -7.38 -7.87 21.44
CA ALA A 108 -8.14 -8.18 22.65
C ALA A 108 -7.22 -8.91 23.63
N ALA A 109 -7.10 -8.37 24.84
CA ALA A 109 -6.30 -8.92 25.93
C ALA A 109 -6.90 -10.22 26.47
#